data_AF-A0A4Y2GNG8-F1
#
_entry.id   AF-A0A4Y2GNG8-F1
#
_cell.length_a   1.000
_cell.length_b   1.000
_cell.length_c   1.000
_cell.angle_alpha   90.00
_cell.angle_beta   90.00
_cell.angle_gamma   90.00
#
_symmetry.space_group_name_H-M   'P 1'
#
loop_
_entity.id
_entity.type
_entity.pdbx_description
1 polymer ?
#
loop_
_entity_poly.entity_id
_entity_poly.type
_entity_poly.pdbx_seq_one_letter_code
_entity_poly.pdbx_strand_id
1 'polypeptide(L)'
;MVARSKQRLETLERWEFKIQCEGELDSGGKPKSKDIKEIQKEIRNIIRQITASVSFLPLLDNACSFDVLLYTNKDVDVPDEWAESTAHIIPEYEEVKLSNFSTSVHKVDTAVQYKTYD
;
A
#
# COMPACT_ATOMS: atom_id res chain seq x y z
N MET A 1 1.52 4.89 1.55
CA MET A 1 1.00 5.94 2.44
C MET A 1 1.70 5.84 3.77
N VAL A 2 2.03 6.96 4.40
CA VAL A 2 2.77 7.01 5.66
C VAL A 2 1.99 7.87 6.64
N ALA A 3 1.63 7.34 7.81
CA ALA A 3 1.02 8.11 8.90
C ALA A 3 2.13 8.57 9.87
N ARG A 4 2.14 9.86 10.19
CA ARG A 4 3.18 10.50 11.00
C ARG A 4 2.62 11.28 12.17
N SER A 5 3.31 11.23 13.31
CA SER A 5 3.01 12.09 14.45
C SER A 5 3.32 13.55 14.10
N LYS A 6 2.37 14.46 14.31
CA LYS A 6 2.64 15.90 14.15
C LYS A 6 3.60 16.45 15.20
N GLN A 7 3.62 15.84 16.38
CA GLN A 7 4.43 16.31 17.51
C GLN A 7 5.87 15.81 17.43
N ARG A 8 6.06 14.51 17.18
CA ARG A 8 7.38 13.87 17.16
C ARG A 8 8.00 13.82 15.76
N LEU A 9 7.21 14.12 14.73
CA LEU A 9 7.60 14.04 13.32
C LEU A 9 8.04 12.64 12.86
N GLU A 10 7.76 11.61 13.66
CA GLU A 10 8.10 10.21 13.39
C GLU A 10 6.98 9.49 12.62
N THR A 11 7.37 8.47 11.84
CA THR A 11 6.44 7.54 11.20
C THR A 11 5.89 6.54 12.22
N LEU A 12 4.57 6.43 12.26
CA LEU A 12 3.85 5.49 13.12
C LEU A 12 3.33 4.29 12.33
N GLU A 13 2.83 4.54 11.13
CA GLU A 13 2.35 3.48 10.22
C GLU A 13 2.85 3.74 8.79
N ARG A 14 3.18 2.67 8.08
CA ARG A 14 3.56 2.68 6.67
C ARG A 14 2.74 1.62 5.94
N TRP A 15 1.77 2.11 5.19
CA TRP A 15 0.89 1.30 4.35
C TRP A 15 1.48 1.19 2.94
N GLU A 16 1.81 -0.04 2.56
CA GLU A 16 2.42 -0.37 1.28
C GLU A 16 1.42 -1.08 0.38
N PHE A 17 1.31 -0.58 -0.85
CA PHE A 17 0.51 -1.17 -1.93
C PHE A 17 1.46 -1.43 -3.10
N LYS A 18 2.01 -2.65 -3.15
CA LYS A 18 2.98 -3.04 -4.16
C LYS A 18 2.26 -3.47 -5.42
N ILE A 19 2.42 -2.69 -6.48
CA ILE A 19 1.84 -2.98 -7.80
C ILE A 19 2.87 -3.77 -8.61
N GLN A 20 2.47 -4.93 -9.11
CA GLN A 20 3.25 -5.77 -10.01
C GLN A 20 2.52 -5.87 -11.35
N CYS A 21 3.23 -5.63 -12.46
CA CYS A 21 2.69 -5.82 -13.79
C CYS A 21 2.86 -7.30 -14.20
N GLU A 22 1.75 -7.99 -14.42
CA GLU A 22 1.70 -9.42 -14.78
C GLU A 22 1.74 -9.66 -16.29
N GLY A 23 1.80 -8.59 -17.09
CA GLY A 23 1.78 -8.61 -18.55
C GLY A 23 0.37 -8.75 -19.13
N GLU A 24 0.12 -8.09 -20.26
CA GLU A 24 -1.23 -7.98 -20.84
C GLU A 24 -1.69 -9.22 -21.61
N LEU A 25 -0.74 -10.04 -22.08
CA LEU A 25 -1.01 -11.20 -22.95
C LEU A 25 -0.77 -12.53 -22.23
N ASP A 26 -1.60 -13.53 -22.52
CA ASP A 26 -1.40 -14.91 -22.12
C ASP A 26 -0.33 -15.62 -22.99
N SER A 27 -0.01 -16.87 -22.67
CA SER A 27 0.98 -17.68 -23.42
C SER A 27 0.62 -17.89 -24.90
N GLY A 28 -0.62 -17.60 -25.31
CA GLY A 28 -1.11 -17.66 -26.68
C GLY A 28 -1.25 -16.30 -27.36
N GLY A 29 -0.79 -15.21 -26.72
CA GLY A 29 -0.86 -13.86 -27.27
C GLY A 29 -2.25 -13.21 -27.19
N LYS A 30 -3.18 -13.74 -26.39
CA LYS A 30 -4.50 -13.14 -26.18
C LYS A 30 -4.50 -12.24 -24.95
N PRO A 31 -5.31 -11.16 -24.92
CA PRO A 31 -5.48 -10.34 -23.73
C PRO A 31 -5.92 -11.19 -22.55
N LYS A 32 -5.19 -11.10 -21.43
CA LYS A 32 -5.62 -11.70 -20.17
C LYS A 32 -6.91 -11.02 -19.72
N SER A 33 -7.84 -11.82 -19.24
CA SER A 33 -9.10 -11.33 -18.71
C SER A 33 -9.50 -12.13 -17.49
N LYS A 34 -9.97 -11.44 -16.46
CA LYS A 34 -10.58 -12.02 -15.26
C LYS A 34 -11.98 -11.45 -15.11
N ASP A 35 -12.91 -12.25 -14.56
CA ASP A 35 -14.28 -11.79 -14.34
C ASP A 35 -14.29 -10.57 -13.41
N ILE A 36 -14.98 -9.51 -13.82
CA ILE A 36 -15.11 -8.27 -13.04
C ILE A 36 -15.70 -8.53 -11.66
N LYS A 37 -16.62 -9.51 -11.54
CA LYS A 37 -17.21 -9.88 -10.24
C LYS A 37 -16.16 -10.49 -9.30
N GLU A 38 -15.22 -11.25 -9.85
CA GLU A 38 -14.13 -11.84 -9.09
C GLU A 38 -13.15 -10.76 -8.61
N ILE A 39 -12.74 -9.86 -9.51
CA ILE A 39 -11.88 -8.71 -9.17
C ILE A 39 -12.52 -7.87 -8.06
N GLN A 40 -13.81 -7.52 -8.19
CA GLN A 40 -14.53 -6.73 -7.18
C GLN A 40 -14.66 -7.47 -5.84
N LYS A 41 -14.81 -8.80 -5.86
CA LYS A 41 -14.84 -9.62 -4.65
C LYS A 41 -13.50 -9.58 -3.92
N GLU A 42 -12.38 -9.68 -4.65
CA GLU A 42 -11.04 -9.56 -4.08
C GLU A 42 -10.78 -8.18 -3.49
N ILE A 43 -11.10 -7.11 -4.23
CA ILE A 43 -10.99 -5.73 -3.74
C ILE A 43 -11.82 -5.54 -2.46
N ARG A 44 -13.07 -6.03 -2.44
CA ARG A 44 -13.93 -5.95 -1.25
C ARG A 44 -13.30 -6.64 -0.05
N ASN A 45 -12.69 -7.81 -0.25
CA ASN A 45 -12.03 -8.54 0.84
C ASN A 45 -10.86 -7.75 1.43
N ILE A 46 -10.08 -7.08 0.58
CA ILE A 46 -8.97 -6.24 1.04
C ILE A 46 -9.47 -5.04 1.82
N ILE A 47 -10.49 -4.32 1.32
CA ILE A 47 -11.08 -3.18 2.05
C ILE A 47 -11.58 -3.61 3.44
N ARG A 48 -12.20 -4.80 3.53
CA ARG A 48 -12.64 -5.36 4.82
C ARG A 48 -11.46 -5.68 5.73
N GLN A 49 -10.35 -6.20 5.20
CA GLN A 49 -9.15 -6.48 5.99
C GLN A 49 -8.45 -5.20 6.45
N ILE A 50 -8.40 -4.15 5.62
CA ILE A 50 -7.88 -2.82 6.01
C ILE A 50 -8.71 -2.24 7.15
N THR A 51 -10.04 -2.37 7.08
CA THR A 51 -10.91 -1.90 8.17
C THR A 51 -10.73 -2.75 9.43
N ALA A 52 -10.62 -4.07 9.26
CA ALA A 52 -10.41 -4.99 10.38
C ALA A 52 -9.04 -4.80 11.04
N SER A 53 -8.01 -4.38 10.30
CA SER A 53 -6.68 -4.22 10.88
C SER A 53 -6.61 -3.14 11.94
N VAL A 54 -7.47 -2.13 11.86
CA VAL A 54 -7.59 -1.09 12.90
C VAL A 54 -7.86 -1.69 14.29
N SER A 55 -8.46 -2.88 14.39
CA SER A 55 -8.71 -3.50 15.70
C SER A 55 -7.48 -4.09 16.39
N PHE A 56 -6.40 -4.34 15.64
CA PHE A 56 -5.17 -4.92 16.18
C PHE A 56 -3.94 -4.02 16.02
N LEU A 57 -4.05 -2.91 15.27
CA LEU A 57 -3.01 -1.90 15.23
C LEU A 57 -3.01 -1.09 16.54
N PRO A 58 -1.83 -0.63 17.01
CA PRO A 58 -1.74 0.25 18.17
C PRO A 58 -2.59 1.51 18.00
N LEU A 59 -3.17 2.00 19.09
CA LEU A 59 -3.94 3.24 19.07
C LEU A 59 -3.01 4.45 18.79
N LEU A 60 -3.47 5.34 17.92
CA LEU A 60 -2.78 6.59 17.61
C LEU A 60 -3.32 7.70 18.52
N ASP A 61 -2.65 7.92 19.65
CA ASP A 61 -3.15 8.80 20.72
C ASP A 61 -2.97 10.31 20.45
N ASN A 62 -2.32 10.67 19.34
CA ASN A 62 -1.98 12.05 19.00
C ASN A 62 -2.39 12.39 17.57
N ALA A 63 -2.52 13.70 17.31
CA ALA A 63 -2.80 14.19 15.96
C ALA A 63 -1.73 13.73 14.96
N CYS A 64 -2.19 13.05 13.91
CA CYS A 64 -1.34 12.56 12.83
C CYS A 64 -1.54 13.38 11.55
N SER A 65 -0.53 13.38 10.69
CA SER A 65 -0.63 13.70 9.26
C SER A 65 -0.41 12.44 8.45
N PHE A 66 -0.79 12.47 7.17
CA PHE A 66 -0.42 11.40 6.24
C PHE A 66 0.29 11.98 5.02
N ASP A 67 1.28 11.24 4.54
CA ASP A 67 2.01 11.50 3.31
C ASP A 67 1.73 10.36 2.31
N VAL A 68 1.50 10.72 1.04
CA VAL A 68 1.33 9.74 -0.05
C VAL A 68 2.61 9.72 -0.86
N LEU A 69 3.23 8.53 -0.94
CA LEU A 69 4.48 8.31 -1.67
C LEU A 69 4.21 7.38 -2.83
N LEU A 70 4.69 7.75 -4.02
CA LEU A 70 4.71 6.88 -5.20
C LEU A 70 6.16 6.48 -5.46
N TYR A 71 6.38 5.17 -5.60
CA TYR A 71 7.67 4.63 -6.00
C TYR A 71 7.60 4.31 -7.48
N THR A 72 8.34 5.04 -8.29
CA THR A 72 8.36 4.93 -9.75
C THR A 72 9.70 4.39 -10.24
N ASN A 73 9.82 4.18 -11.55
CA ASN A 73 11.13 4.04 -12.16
C ASN A 73 11.93 5.35 -11.99
N LYS A 74 13.26 5.25 -11.99
CA LYS A 74 14.17 6.37 -11.72
C LYS A 74 14.17 7.44 -12.83
N ASP A 75 13.69 7.09 -14.00
CA ASP A 75 13.68 7.86 -15.23
C ASP A 75 12.32 8.48 -15.55
N VAL A 76 11.38 8.45 -14.61
CA VAL A 76 10.08 9.13 -14.75
C VAL A 76 10.24 10.64 -14.53
N ASP A 77 9.69 11.42 -15.45
CA ASP A 77 9.54 12.86 -15.28
C ASP A 77 8.62 13.16 -14.09
N VAL A 78 9.14 13.88 -13.09
CA VAL A 78 8.38 14.27 -11.90
C VAL A 78 7.53 15.50 -12.23
N PRO A 79 6.19 15.44 -12.11
CA PRO A 79 5.34 16.60 -12.33
C PRO A 79 5.58 17.70 -11.29
N ASP A 80 5.33 18.96 -11.63
CA ASP A 80 5.62 20.13 -10.78
C ASP A 80 4.94 20.09 -9.39
N GLU A 81 3.79 19.43 -9.27
CA GLU A 81 3.06 19.27 -7.99
C GLU A 81 3.65 18.19 -7.08
N TRP A 82 4.64 17.43 -7.57
CA TRP A 82 5.30 16.34 -6.86
C TRP A 82 6.77 16.67 -6.62
N ALA A 83 7.35 16.07 -5.58
CA ALA A 83 8.75 16.22 -5.26
C ALA A 83 9.33 14.89 -4.78
N GLU A 84 10.64 14.75 -4.92
CA GLU A 84 11.37 13.64 -4.32
C GLU A 84 11.25 13.67 -2.79
N SER A 85 11.14 12.50 -2.17
CA SER A 85 10.99 12.34 -0.72
C SER A 85 11.87 11.20 -0.23
N THR A 86 12.18 11.22 1.07
CA THR A 86 12.73 10.04 1.75
C THR A 86 11.67 8.93 1.82
N ALA A 87 12.12 7.70 2.15
CA ALA A 87 11.24 6.53 2.23
C ALA A 87 10.41 6.43 3.52
N HIS A 88 10.67 7.32 4.50
CA HIS A 88 9.99 7.38 5.80
C HIS A 88 9.88 6.02 6.51
N ILE A 89 10.98 5.26 6.49
CA ILE A 89 11.07 3.90 7.07
C ILE A 89 10.91 3.96 8.59
N ILE A 90 10.19 2.98 9.15
CA ILE A 90 10.10 2.75 10.59
C ILE A 90 11.29 1.85 10.99
N PRO A 91 12.18 2.24 11.91
CA PRO A 91 13.34 1.42 12.27
C PRO A 91 12.98 0.08 12.90
N GLU A 92 12.02 0.09 13.84
CA GLU A 92 11.52 -1.09 14.55
C GLU A 92 10.01 -1.16 14.34
N TYR A 93 9.56 -2.20 13.63
CA TYR A 93 8.17 -2.35 13.23
C TYR A 93 7.73 -3.80 13.27
N GLU A 94 6.44 -3.99 13.47
CA GLU A 94 5.73 -5.21 13.10
C GLU A 94 5.04 -5.01 11.74
N GLU A 95 4.87 -6.11 11.00
CA GLU A 95 4.26 -6.10 9.68
C GLU A 95 3.09 -7.08 9.62
N VAL A 96 1.96 -6.59 9.11
CA VAL A 96 0.83 -7.44 8.74
C VAL A 96 0.65 -7.39 7.23
N LYS A 97 0.74 -8.56 6.61
CA LYS A 97 0.42 -8.75 5.19
C LYS A 97 -1.07 -9.02 5.05
N LEU A 98 -1.72 -8.24 4.20
CA LEU A 98 -3.12 -8.41 3.85
C LEU A 98 -3.23 -9.24 2.57
N SER A 99 -4.45 -9.62 2.22
CA SER A 99 -4.73 -10.26 0.93
C SER A 99 -4.35 -9.35 -0.24
N ASN A 100 -4.09 -9.96 -1.39
CA ASN A 100 -3.86 -9.28 -2.65
C ASN A 100 -5.07 -9.42 -3.57
N PHE A 101 -5.12 -8.59 -4.61
CA PHE A 101 -6.05 -8.75 -5.72
C PHE A 101 -5.28 -8.64 -7.03
N SER A 102 -5.82 -9.25 -8.09
CA SER A 102 -5.26 -9.13 -9.43
C SER A 102 -6.36 -8.88 -10.46
N THR A 103 -6.07 -8.01 -11.42
CA THR A 103 -6.89 -7.78 -12.62
C THR A 103 -6.46 -8.65 -13.79
N SER A 104 -5.51 -9.58 -13.58
CA SER A 104 -4.72 -10.33 -14.57
C SER A 104 -3.68 -9.52 -15.36
N VAL A 105 -3.71 -8.19 -15.24
CA VAL A 105 -2.69 -7.27 -15.78
C VAL A 105 -1.85 -6.66 -14.66
N HIS A 106 -2.50 -6.31 -13.55
CA HIS A 106 -1.84 -5.79 -12.35
C HIS A 106 -2.22 -6.66 -11.16
N LYS A 107 -1.23 -6.98 -10.34
CA LYS A 107 -1.43 -7.53 -9.01
C LYS A 107 -1.03 -6.50 -7.98
N VAL A 108 -1.85 -6.36 -6.93
CA VAL A 108 -1.59 -5.45 -5.82
C VAL A 108 -1.48 -6.24 -4.54
N ASP A 109 -0.26 -6.32 -4.01
CA ASP A 109 -0.01 -6.83 -2.66
C ASP A 109 -0.15 -5.67 -1.66
N THR A 110 -0.78 -5.94 -0.51
CA THR A 110 -1.03 -4.93 0.52
C THR A 110 -0.38 -5.36 1.83
N ALA A 111 0.31 -4.44 2.49
CA ALA A 111 0.85 -4.64 3.83
C ALA A 111 0.81 -3.34 4.64
N VAL A 112 0.77 -3.48 5.96
CA VAL A 112 0.96 -2.37 6.90
C VAL A 112 2.12 -2.71 7.83
N GLN A 113 3.09 -1.80 7.88
CA GLN A 113 4.15 -1.78 8.88
C GLN A 113 3.75 -0.77 9.93
N TYR A 114 3.79 -1.12 11.21
CA TYR A 114 3.47 -0.20 12.29
C TYR A 114 4.54 -0.26 13.37
N LYS A 115 4.78 0.90 13.98
CA LYS A 115 5.70 1.02 15.09
C LYS A 115 5.12 0.30 16.30
N THR A 116 5.89 -0.60 16.89
CA THR A 116 5.56 -1.20 18.19
C THR A 116 5.94 -0.21 19.29
N TYR A 117 5.05 0.00 20.25
CA TYR A 117 5.39 0.66 21.49
C TYR A 117 5.76 -0.43 22.50
N ASP A 118 6.93 -0.32 23.13
CA ASP A 118 7.20 -1.01 24.39
C ASP A 118 6.26 -0.47 25.50
#